data_AF-A0A1C4S2M2-F1
#
_entry.id   AF-A0A1C4S2M2-F1
#
_cell.length_a   1.000
_cell.length_b   1.000
_cell.length_c   1.000
_cell.angle_alpha   90.00
_cell.angle_beta   90.00
_cell.angle_gamma   90.00
#
_symmetry.space_group_name_H-M   'P 1'
#
loop_
_entity.id
_entity.type
_entity.pdbx_description
1 polymer ?
#
loop_
_entity_poly.entity_id
_entity_poly.type
_entity_poly.pdbx_seq_one_letter_code
_entity_poly.pdbx_strand_id
1 'polypeptide(L)'
;MAARRTAAAGSGGDTESSPLDAFVSLDELMPWSVRPLRTGRAWVRGPDPVALRARWERLAGAEAAEQERLFAPTRSRTPHTSVAALPGQSTGT
;
A
#
# COMPACT_ATOMS: atom_id res chain seq x y z
N MET A 1 9.26 -1.22 -12.76
CA MET A 1 10.73 -1.04 -12.77
C MET A 1 11.32 -1.75 -11.56
N ALA A 2 11.60 -3.05 -11.68
CA ALA A 2 12.36 -3.78 -10.68
C ALA A 2 13.84 -3.62 -11.02
N ALA A 3 14.64 -3.09 -10.09
CA ALA A 3 16.08 -3.02 -10.23
C ALA A 3 16.64 -4.45 -10.19
N ARG A 4 16.95 -5.00 -11.36
CA ARG A 4 17.77 -6.21 -11.46
C ARG A 4 19.09 -5.91 -10.77
N ARG A 5 19.42 -6.68 -9.73
CA ARG A 5 20.77 -6.66 -9.16
C ARG A 5 21.72 -7.18 -10.24
N THR A 6 22.42 -6.27 -10.91
CA THR A 6 23.58 -6.60 -11.72
C THR A 6 24.70 -6.99 -10.75
N ALA A 7 25.06 -8.26 -10.74
CA ALA A 7 26.27 -8.72 -10.06
C ALA A 7 27.47 -8.05 -10.75
N ALA A 8 28.09 -7.10 -10.06
CA ALA A 8 29.35 -6.50 -10.50
C ALA A 8 30.46 -7.54 -10.34
N ALA A 9 31.18 -7.81 -11.42
CA ALA A 9 32.44 -8.51 -11.38
C ALA A 9 33.49 -7.58 -10.76
N GLY A 10 34.10 -8.00 -9.65
CA GLY A 10 35.45 -7.55 -9.28
C GLY A 10 35.70 -7.22 -7.81
N SER A 11 36.71 -7.93 -7.28
CA SER A 11 37.62 -7.61 -6.18
C SER A 11 37.25 -8.08 -4.78
N GLY A 12 38.13 -8.94 -4.26
CA GLY A 12 38.03 -9.63 -2.99
C GLY A 12 38.02 -8.70 -1.79
N GLY A 13 36.96 -8.85 -1.00
CA GLY A 13 37.02 -8.75 0.45
C GLY A 13 36.21 -9.93 0.94
N ASP A 14 36.77 -10.72 1.87
CA ASP A 14 36.09 -11.85 2.52
C ASP A 14 34.85 -11.31 3.22
N THR A 15 33.76 -11.23 2.46
CA THR A 15 32.45 -10.89 2.97
C THR A 15 32.00 -12.18 3.61
N GLU A 16 32.14 -12.29 4.94
CA GLU A 16 31.54 -13.38 5.71
C GLU A 16 30.13 -13.58 5.18
N SER A 17 29.92 -14.71 4.49
CA SER A 17 28.63 -15.02 3.89
C SER A 17 27.65 -15.11 5.04
N SER A 18 26.61 -14.27 4.99
CA SER A 18 25.63 -14.27 6.05
C SER A 18 24.94 -15.64 6.04
N PRO A 19 24.66 -16.26 7.18
CA PRO A 19 23.85 -17.49 7.22
C PRO A 19 22.52 -17.35 6.47
N LEU A 20 22.04 -16.11 6.32
CA LEU A 20 20.84 -15.77 5.55
C LEU A 20 21.00 -15.94 4.04
N ASP A 21 22.22 -15.89 3.50
CA ASP A 21 22.50 -16.05 2.07
C ASP A 21 22.38 -17.52 1.60
N ALA A 22 22.31 -18.47 2.54
CA ALA A 22 22.06 -19.88 2.25
C ALA A 22 20.57 -20.20 1.99
N PHE A 23 19.67 -19.26 2.28
CA PHE A 23 18.23 -19.44 2.07
C PHE A 23 17.79 -18.83 0.74
N VAL A 24 16.81 -19.47 0.11
CA VAL A 24 16.15 -18.94 -1.10
C VAL A 24 15.40 -17.65 -0.73
N SER A 25 15.57 -16.61 -1.55
CA SER A 25 14.85 -15.34 -1.38
C SER A 25 13.34 -15.56 -1.53
N LEU A 26 12.55 -14.87 -0.71
CA LEU A 26 11.10 -14.94 -0.80
C LEU A 26 10.57 -14.47 -2.17
N ASP A 27 11.26 -13.53 -2.82
CA ASP A 27 10.89 -13.03 -4.14
C ASP A 27 11.09 -14.10 -5.23
N GLU A 28 12.05 -15.02 -5.04
CA GLU A 28 12.28 -16.15 -5.96
C GLU A 28 11.23 -17.25 -5.75
N LEU A 29 10.85 -17.52 -4.50
CA LEU A 29 9.83 -18.50 -4.17
C LEU A 29 8.42 -18.02 -4.54
N MET A 30 8.16 -16.72 -4.34
CA MET A 30 6.84 -16.09 -4.48
C MET A 30 6.93 -14.88 -5.44
N PRO A 31 7.15 -15.08 -6.74
CA PRO A 31 7.33 -14.00 -7.71
C PRO A 31 6.09 -13.11 -7.91
N TRP A 32 4.92 -13.55 -7.43
CA TRP A 32 3.68 -12.77 -7.39
C TRP A 32 3.50 -11.97 -6.09
N SER A 33 4.50 -11.95 -5.20
CA SER A 33 4.40 -11.19 -3.96
C SER A 33 4.29 -9.69 -4.26
N VAL A 34 3.46 -8.99 -3.47
CA VAL A 34 3.25 -7.55 -3.58
C VAL A 34 3.51 -6.89 -2.24
N ARG A 35 3.94 -5.61 -2.27
CA ARG A 35 4.11 -4.84 -1.04
C ARG A 35 2.78 -4.76 -0.28
N PRO A 36 2.81 -4.78 1.06
CA PRO A 36 1.60 -4.68 1.85
C PRO A 36 0.84 -3.37 1.58
N LEU A 37 -0.49 -3.43 1.66
CA LEU A 37 -1.36 -2.26 1.53
C LEU A 37 -0.98 -1.17 2.54
N ARG A 38 -0.79 0.04 2.02
CA ARG A 38 -0.56 1.25 2.82
C ARG A 38 -1.82 2.10 2.79
N THR A 39 -2.76 1.79 3.68
CA THR A 39 -4.06 2.50 3.74
C THR A 39 -3.92 3.95 4.16
N GLY A 40 -2.81 4.34 4.80
CA GLY A 40 -2.56 5.70 5.30
C GLY A 40 -3.47 6.15 6.46
N ARG A 41 -4.47 5.33 6.81
CA ARG A 41 -5.44 5.58 7.86
C ARG A 41 -5.72 4.28 8.62
N ALA A 42 -5.66 4.36 9.96
CA ALA A 42 -5.83 3.19 10.82
C ALA A 42 -7.27 2.66 10.81
N TRP A 43 -8.28 3.53 10.71
CA TRP A 43 -9.70 3.13 10.81
C TRP A 43 -10.19 2.24 9.65
N VAL A 44 -9.49 2.25 8.51
CA VAL A 44 -9.81 1.51 7.27
C VAL A 44 -9.76 0.00 7.48
N ARG A 45 -9.03 -0.47 8.51
CA ARG A 45 -8.89 -1.89 8.87
C ARG A 45 -9.10 -2.08 10.37
N GLY A 46 -9.49 -3.29 10.78
CA GLY A 46 -9.62 -3.64 12.19
C GLY A 46 -9.96 -5.13 12.35
N PRO A 47 -9.72 -5.70 13.53
CA PRO A 47 -9.99 -7.12 13.78
C PRO A 47 -11.48 -7.42 13.99
N ASP A 48 -12.27 -6.44 14.43
CA ASP A 48 -13.71 -6.59 14.66
C ASP A 48 -14.50 -6.27 13.36
N PRO A 49 -15.17 -7.28 12.76
CA PRO A 49 -15.93 -7.09 11.53
C PRO A 49 -17.18 -6.24 11.72
N VAL A 50 -17.84 -6.30 12.88
CA VAL A 50 -19.08 -5.53 13.16
C VAL A 50 -18.73 -4.06 13.29
N ALA A 51 -17.72 -3.73 14.09
CA ALA A 51 -17.26 -2.35 14.22
C ALA A 51 -16.71 -1.80 12.90
N LEU A 52 -16.02 -2.63 12.11
CA LEU A 52 -15.53 -2.21 10.79
C LEU A 52 -16.69 -1.87 9.86
N ARG A 53 -17.71 -2.74 9.80
CA ARG A 53 -18.90 -2.53 8.97
C ARG A 53 -19.67 -1.27 9.39
N ALA A 54 -19.93 -1.10 10.68
CA ALA A 54 -20.62 0.08 11.20
C ALA A 54 -19.87 1.38 10.87
N ARG A 55 -18.53 1.38 10.94
CA ARG A 55 -17.72 2.54 10.52
C ARG A 55 -17.89 2.86 9.04
N TRP A 56 -17.85 1.84 8.18
CA TRP A 56 -18.04 2.01 6.74
C TRP A 56 -19.46 2.46 6.39
N GLU A 57 -20.49 1.90 7.03
CA GLU A 57 -21.88 2.31 6.84
C GLU A 57 -22.09 3.76 7.27
N ARG A 58 -21.52 4.19 8.41
CA ARG A 58 -21.54 5.60 8.82
C ARG A 58 -20.90 6.51 7.79
N LEU A 59 -19.77 6.12 7.20
CA LEU A 59 -19.09 6.91 6.18
C LEU A 59 -19.87 6.97 4.86
N ALA A 60 -20.46 5.84 4.45
CA ALA A 60 -21.22 5.74 3.20
C ALA A 60 -22.55 6.49 3.25
N GLY A 61 -23.18 6.58 4.42
CA GLY A 61 -24.41 7.34 4.65
C GLY A 61 -24.23 8.79 5.07
N ALA A 62 -22.98 9.29 5.19
CA ALA A 62 -22.72 10.66 5.61
C ALA A 62 -22.93 11.67 4.47
N GLU A 63 -23.57 12.79 4.78
CA GLU A 63 -23.61 13.98 3.91
C GLU A 63 -22.20 14.55 3.70
N ALA A 64 -21.98 15.28 2.60
CA ALA A 64 -20.66 15.74 2.18
C ALA A 64 -19.82 16.40 3.29
N ALA A 65 -20.42 17.28 4.09
CA ALA A 65 -19.74 17.96 5.19
C ALA A 65 -19.30 17.00 6.32
N GLU A 66 -20.15 16.03 6.68
CA GLU A 66 -19.80 15.01 7.67
C GLU A 66 -18.80 14.02 7.10
N GLN A 67 -18.92 13.68 5.81
CA GLN A 67 -18.00 12.80 5.12
C GLN A 67 -16.58 13.40 5.11
N GLU A 68 -16.46 14.71 4.84
CA GLU A 68 -15.17 15.42 4.90
C GLU A 68 -14.60 15.39 6.32
N ARG A 69 -15.42 15.62 7.36
CA ARG A 69 -14.98 15.50 8.75
C ARG A 69 -14.50 14.09 9.08
N LEU A 70 -15.23 13.05 8.68
CA LEU A 70 -14.90 11.65 8.94
C LEU A 70 -13.63 11.21 8.21
N PHE A 71 -13.36 11.76 7.02
CA PHE A 71 -12.12 11.48 6.30
C PHE A 71 -10.89 12.14 6.92
N ALA A 72 -11.05 13.20 7.72
CA ALA A 72 -9.94 14.00 8.27
C ALA A 72 -8.96 14.43 7.15
N PRO A 73 -9.37 15.37 6.28
CA PRO A 73 -8.54 15.83 5.17
C PRO A 73 -7.23 16.41 5.68
N THR A 74 -6.19 16.21 4.87
CA THR A 74 -4.86 16.80 5.10
C THR A 74 -4.60 17.82 4.02
N ARG A 75 -3.57 18.66 4.18
CA ARG A 75 -3.17 19.65 3.17
C ARG A 75 -3.00 19.03 1.77
N SER A 76 -2.58 17.77 1.69
CA SER A 76 -2.28 17.08 0.42
C SER A 76 -3.44 16.28 -0.15
N ARG A 77 -4.49 15.97 0.62
CA ARG A 77 -5.63 15.16 0.16
C ARG A 77 -6.93 15.52 0.87
N THR A 78 -7.92 15.85 0.06
CA THR A 78 -9.34 16.01 0.42
C THR A 78 -10.19 15.01 -0.38
N PRO A 79 -11.46 14.78 -0.01
CA PRO A 79 -12.38 13.95 -0.80
C PRO A 79 -12.62 14.47 -2.23
N HIS A 80 -12.33 15.75 -2.48
CA HIS A 80 -12.49 16.41 -3.78
C HIS A 80 -11.19 16.49 -4.59
N THR A 81 -10.09 15.93 -4.09
CA THR A 81 -8.83 15.89 -4.82
C THR A 81 -8.94 14.88 -5.95
N SER A 82 -8.81 15.33 -7.19
CA SER A 82 -8.90 14.45 -8.36
C SER A 82 -7.79 13.40 -8.36
N VAL A 83 -8.16 12.19 -8.78
CA VAL A 83 -7.30 11.03 -8.91
C VAL A 83 -7.26 10.61 -10.38
N ALA A 84 -6.09 10.16 -10.83
CA ALA A 84 -5.93 9.62 -12.17
C ALA A 84 -6.94 8.49 -12.43
N ALA A 85 -7.44 8.41 -13.66
CA ALA A 85 -8.34 7.36 -14.08
C ALA A 85 -7.72 5.98 -13.82
N LEU A 86 -8.53 5.05 -13.34
CA LEU A 86 -8.11 3.66 -13.21
C LEU A 86 -7.92 3.05 -14.61
N PRO A 87 -7.06 2.03 -14.77
CA PRO A 87 -6.92 1.33 -16.04
C PRO A 87 -8.28 0.90 -16.60
N GLY A 88 -8.57 1.28 -17.85
CA GLY A 88 -9.86 1.03 -18.50
C GLY A 88 -10.95 2.09 -18.29
N GLN A 89 -10.68 3.14 -17.51
CA GLN A 89 -11.56 4.29 -17.35
C GLN A 89 -11.06 5.49 -18.18
N SER A 90 -11.97 6.18 -18.86
CA SER A 90 -11.64 7.35 -19.69
C SER A 90 -11.44 8.63 -18.88
N THR A 91 -12.06 8.72 -17.70
CA THR A 91 -12.04 9.92 -16.86
C THR A 91 -11.62 9.57 -15.43
N GLY A 92 -10.81 10.43 -14.83
CA GLY A 92 -10.50 10.40 -13.39
C GLY A 92 -11.70 10.82 -12.54
N THR A 93 -11.61 10.61 -11.24
CA THR A 93 -12.60 11.08 -10.23
C THR A 93 -11.87 11.97 -9.26
#